data_AF-A0A847TDE8-F1
#
_entry.id   AF-A0A847TDE8-F1
#
_cell.length_a   1.000
_cell.length_b   1.000
_cell.length_c   1.000
_cell.angle_alpha   90.00
_cell.angle_beta   90.00
_cell.angle_gamma   90.00
#
_symmetry.space_group_name_H-M   'P 1'
#
loop_
_entity.id
_entity.type
_entity.pdbx_description
1 polymer ?
#
loop_
_entity_poly.entity_id
_entity_poly.type
_entity_poly.pdbx_seq_one_letter_code
_entity_poly.pdbx_strand_id
1 'polypeptide(L)'
;MAANKPTEYGAYGAWTIVGGKQTWITITDTTLNTTKVKVLAGHTAALVWTITNGTCAATTDTILLTNYDKPAIANAGGNQKHCNDSIFTMTANKPTEYGAYGAWTIVGGKQTWITITDTTLNTTKVKVLAGHT
;
A
#
# COMPACT_ATOMS: atom_id res chain seq x y z
N MET A 1 2.26 4.34 18.17
CA MET A 1 0.88 3.81 18.30
C MET A 1 0.44 3.91 19.76
N ALA A 2 -0.86 3.98 20.02
CA ALA A 2 -1.41 4.10 21.36
C ALA A 2 -2.55 3.10 21.55
N ALA A 3 -2.52 2.39 22.68
CA ALA A 3 -3.62 1.58 23.20
C ALA A 3 -4.12 2.13 24.53
N ASN A 4 -5.24 1.57 25.01
CA ASN A 4 -5.76 1.87 26.32
C ASN A 4 -4.75 1.53 27.43
N LYS A 5 -4.58 2.47 28.37
CA LYS A 5 -3.81 2.24 29.58
C LYS A 5 -4.62 1.35 30.53
N PRO A 6 -4.06 0.27 31.11
CA PRO A 6 -4.70 -0.42 32.22
C PRO A 6 -4.94 0.54 33.40
N THR A 7 -6.16 0.59 33.93
CA THR A 7 -6.53 1.47 35.04
C THR A 7 -6.79 0.71 36.35
N GLU A 8 -7.03 -0.59 36.28
CA GLU A 8 -7.24 -1.46 37.43
C GLU A 8 -5.93 -1.71 38.20
N TYR A 9 -6.03 -1.84 39.53
CA TYR A 9 -4.87 -2.11 40.38
C TYR A 9 -4.23 -3.45 40.02
N GLY A 10 -2.91 -3.45 39.80
CA GLY A 10 -2.15 -4.65 39.44
C GLY A 10 -2.32 -5.10 37.98
N ALA A 11 -3.18 -4.45 37.19
CA ALA A 11 -3.30 -4.75 35.78
C ALA A 11 -2.11 -4.16 34.98
N TYR A 12 -1.63 -4.91 34.01
CA TYR A 12 -0.60 -4.48 33.08
C TYR A 12 -0.96 -4.88 31.66
N GLY A 13 -0.28 -4.27 30.69
CA GLY A 13 -0.48 -4.54 29.28
C GLY A 13 0.82 -4.92 28.59
N ALA A 14 0.72 -5.73 27.54
CA ALA A 14 1.85 -6.11 26.71
C ALA A 14 1.46 -6.21 25.22
N TRP A 15 2.34 -5.72 24.36
CA TRP A 15 2.31 -5.90 22.91
C TRP A 15 3.03 -7.20 22.54
N THR A 16 2.42 -8.01 21.69
CA THR A 16 3.09 -9.15 21.05
C THR A 16 2.87 -9.15 19.54
N ILE A 17 3.82 -9.76 18.82
CA ILE A 17 3.75 -9.91 17.36
C ILE A 17 3.00 -11.20 17.07
N VAL A 18 1.84 -11.10 16.41
CA VAL A 18 0.99 -12.24 16.04
C VAL A 18 0.95 -12.49 14.53
N GLY A 19 1.50 -11.58 13.72
CA GLY A 19 1.63 -11.76 12.28
C GLY A 19 2.74 -10.90 11.67
N GLY A 20 3.32 -11.41 10.58
CA GLY A 20 4.53 -10.88 9.98
C GLY A 20 5.80 -11.55 10.53
N LYS A 21 6.94 -11.37 9.85
CA LYS A 21 8.23 -11.93 10.30
C LYS A 21 8.84 -11.02 11.37
N GLN A 22 9.22 -11.59 12.50
CA GLN A 22 9.79 -10.84 13.64
C GLN A 22 10.99 -9.96 13.25
N THR A 23 11.83 -10.41 12.30
CA THR A 23 12.99 -9.63 11.84
C THR A 23 12.62 -8.33 11.11
N TRP A 24 11.37 -8.13 10.70
CA TRP A 24 10.90 -6.90 10.06
C TRP A 24 10.34 -5.88 11.05
N ILE A 25 10.16 -6.28 12.32
CA ILE A 25 9.35 -5.56 13.29
C ILE A 25 10.21 -5.25 14.51
N THR A 26 10.20 -3.99 14.94
CA THR A 26 10.85 -3.58 16.17
C THR A 26 9.86 -2.77 16.99
N ILE A 27 9.57 -3.25 18.20
CA ILE A 27 8.77 -2.54 19.20
C ILE A 27 9.76 -2.01 20.24
N THR A 28 9.78 -0.70 20.48
CA THR A 28 10.75 -0.08 21.40
C THR A 28 10.56 -0.57 22.84
N ASP A 29 9.32 -0.62 23.29
CA ASP A 29 8.92 -1.18 24.59
C ASP A 29 7.57 -1.86 24.42
N THR A 30 7.50 -3.15 24.74
CA THR A 30 6.26 -3.93 24.60
C THR A 30 5.29 -3.70 25.75
N THR A 31 5.70 -3.13 26.88
CA THR A 31 4.87 -2.96 28.08
C THR A 31 4.18 -1.60 28.15
N LEU A 32 4.62 -0.63 27.34
CA LEU A 32 3.99 0.68 27.26
C LEU A 32 2.79 0.65 26.32
N ASN A 33 1.65 1.13 26.82
CA ASN A 33 0.45 1.32 26.01
C ASN A 33 0.69 2.29 24.85
N THR A 34 1.64 3.23 25.01
CA THR A 34 2.11 4.13 23.97
C THR A 34 3.57 3.79 23.65
N THR A 35 3.80 3.21 22.48
CA THR A 35 5.13 2.77 22.06
C THR A 35 5.41 3.11 20.60
N LYS A 36 6.71 3.13 20.26
CA LYS A 36 7.17 3.28 18.88
C LYS A 36 7.32 1.88 18.27
N VAL A 37 6.75 1.72 17.09
CA VAL A 37 6.89 0.49 16.30
C VAL A 37 7.46 0.86 14.95
N LYS A 38 8.49 0.12 14.55
CA LYS A 38 9.05 0.15 13.21
C LYS A 38 8.67 -1.15 12.51
N VAL A 39 8.11 -1.02 11.32
CA VAL A 39 7.94 -2.12 10.35
C VAL A 39 8.82 -1.78 9.16
N LEU A 40 9.64 -2.71 8.67
CA LEU A 40 10.43 -2.48 7.47
C LEU A 40 9.51 -2.20 6.26
N ALA A 41 9.99 -1.40 5.30
CA ALA A 41 9.23 -1.09 4.09
C ALA A 41 8.96 -2.37 3.29
N GLY A 42 7.81 -2.41 2.61
CA GLY A 42 7.33 -3.57 1.86
C GLY A 42 6.70 -4.67 2.71
N HIS A 43 6.51 -4.45 4.01
CA HIS A 43 6.05 -5.46 4.95
C HIS A 43 4.84 -5.04 5.78
N THR A 44 4.17 -6.05 6.31
CA THR A 44 3.01 -5.89 7.19
C THR A 44 3.28 -6.60 8.53
N ALA A 45 2.79 -6.01 9.61
CA ALA A 45 2.85 -6.56 10.96
C ALA A 45 1.44 -6.61 11.56
N ALA A 46 1.10 -7.71 12.22
CA ALA A 46 -0.07 -7.77 13.09
C ALA A 46 0.41 -7.83 14.54
N LEU A 47 -0.02 -6.87 15.35
CA LEU A 47 0.33 -6.76 16.75
C LEU A 47 -0.93 -6.87 17.60
N VAL A 48 -0.84 -7.56 18.74
CA VAL A 48 -1.93 -7.64 19.72
C VAL A 48 -1.52 -6.95 21.01
N TRP A 49 -2.38 -6.08 21.54
CA TRP A 49 -2.30 -5.56 22.89
C TRP A 49 -3.08 -6.49 23.80
N THR A 50 -2.45 -7.00 24.85
CA THR A 50 -3.10 -7.85 25.86
C THR A 50 -3.07 -7.14 27.20
N ILE A 51 -4.23 -6.99 27.86
CA ILE A 51 -4.33 -6.49 29.23
C ILE A 51 -4.74 -7.65 30.14
N THR A 52 -4.05 -7.82 31.27
CA THR A 52 -4.38 -8.82 32.28
C THR A 52 -4.04 -8.32 33.69
N ASN A 53 -4.80 -8.81 34.68
CA ASN A 53 -4.50 -8.71 36.12
C ASN A 53 -4.13 -10.08 36.73
N GLY A 54 -3.95 -11.11 35.88
CA GLY A 54 -3.62 -12.49 36.28
C GLY A 54 -4.76 -13.29 36.93
N THR A 55 -5.89 -12.66 37.26
CA THR A 55 -7.03 -13.31 37.92
C THR A 55 -8.21 -13.50 36.96
N CYS A 56 -8.57 -12.44 36.24
CA CYS A 56 -9.63 -12.43 35.25
C CYS A 56 -9.09 -12.86 33.88
N ALA A 57 -9.99 -13.27 32.99
CA ALA A 57 -9.67 -13.48 31.58
C ALA A 57 -9.06 -12.20 30.98
N ALA A 58 -7.96 -12.34 30.26
CA ALA A 58 -7.30 -11.21 29.61
C ALA A 58 -8.15 -10.67 28.45
N THR A 59 -8.11 -9.35 28.25
CA THR A 59 -8.71 -8.70 27.08
C THR A 59 -7.65 -8.40 26.05
N THR A 60 -8.00 -8.49 24.77
CA THR A 60 -7.05 -8.24 23.68
C THR A 60 -7.64 -7.35 22.60
N ASP A 61 -6.77 -6.63 21.89
CA ASP A 61 -7.09 -5.94 20.64
C ASP A 61 -5.95 -6.10 19.65
N THR A 62 -6.28 -6.32 18.37
CA THR A 62 -5.29 -6.59 17.31
C THR A 62 -5.29 -5.46 16.29
N ILE A 63 -4.11 -4.98 15.96
CA ILE A 63 -3.92 -3.97 14.91
C ILE A 63 -3.06 -4.51 13.76
N LEU A 64 -3.32 -4.00 12.57
CA LEU A 64 -2.53 -4.26 11.38
C LEU A 64 -1.75 -3.00 10.99
N LEU A 65 -0.44 -3.14 10.83
CA LEU A 65 0.46 -2.09 10.40
C LEU A 65 1.08 -2.47 9.06
N THR A 66 0.78 -1.72 8.02
CA THR A 66 1.36 -1.92 6.68
C THR A 66 2.31 -0.77 6.36
N ASN A 67 3.57 -1.09 6.05
CA ASN A 67 4.54 -0.12 5.56
C ASN A 67 4.83 -0.38 4.09
N TYR A 68 4.33 0.49 3.21
CA TYR A 68 4.51 0.36 1.77
C TYR A 68 5.91 0.76 1.33
N ASP A 69 6.39 0.11 0.28
CA ASP A 69 7.59 0.55 -0.41
C ASP A 69 7.32 1.85 -1.17
N LYS A 70 8.36 2.69 -1.30
CA LYS A 70 8.30 3.86 -2.18
C LYS A 70 8.27 3.36 -3.63
N PRO A 71 7.23 3.67 -4.42
CA PRO A 71 7.17 3.23 -5.81
C PRO A 71 8.33 3.72 -6.66
N ALA A 72 8.70 2.97 -7.69
CA ALA A 72 9.62 3.43 -8.71
C ALA A 72 9.12 4.73 -9.38
N ILE A 73 10.05 5.56 -9.85
CA ILE A 73 9.70 6.75 -10.64
C ILE A 73 8.96 6.28 -11.90
N ALA A 74 7.78 6.84 -12.15
CA ALA A 74 6.97 6.50 -13.31
C ALA A 74 7.70 6.89 -14.61
N ASN A 75 7.72 5.97 -15.57
CA ASN A 75 8.30 6.14 -16.89
C ASN A 75 7.36 5.52 -17.92
N ALA A 76 6.66 6.38 -18.69
CA ALA A 76 5.69 6.01 -19.70
C ALA A 76 6.29 5.79 -21.11
N GLY A 77 7.62 5.75 -21.21
CA GLY A 77 8.30 5.75 -22.50
C GLY A 77 8.24 7.09 -23.22
N GLY A 78 8.70 7.10 -24.48
CA GLY A 78 8.71 8.29 -25.32
C GLY A 78 7.38 8.53 -26.05
N ASN A 79 7.22 9.75 -26.58
CA ASN A 79 6.08 10.12 -27.41
C ASN A 79 6.00 9.27 -28.68
N GLN A 80 4.81 8.83 -29.03
CA GLN A 80 4.57 7.99 -30.20
C GLN A 80 3.93 8.81 -31.34
N LYS A 81 4.26 8.43 -32.58
CA LYS A 81 3.65 8.95 -33.81
C LYS A 81 3.33 7.78 -34.71
N HIS A 82 2.15 7.79 -35.33
CA HIS A 82 1.73 6.74 -36.26
C HIS A 82 1.04 7.40 -37.47
N CYS A 83 1.11 6.74 -38.64
CA CYS A 83 0.50 7.21 -39.88
C CYS A 83 -0.53 6.17 -40.33
N ASN A 84 -1.76 6.62 -40.65
CA ASN A 84 -2.87 5.79 -41.13
C ASN A 84 -3.30 4.62 -40.22
N ASP A 85 -2.81 4.55 -38.99
CA ASP A 85 -3.32 3.66 -37.94
C ASP A 85 -3.53 4.49 -36.67
N SER A 86 -4.66 4.26 -36.03
CA SER A 86 -5.13 5.01 -34.88
C SER A 86 -4.95 4.24 -33.57
N ILE A 87 -4.33 3.05 -33.64
CA ILE A 87 -3.97 2.21 -32.51
C ILE A 87 -2.50 2.45 -32.14
N PHE A 88 -2.29 2.71 -30.85
CA PHE A 88 -1.01 2.91 -30.21
C PHE A 88 -0.82 1.83 -29.14
N THR A 89 0.41 1.39 -28.94
CA THR A 89 0.76 0.51 -27.81
C THR A 89 1.56 1.33 -26.82
N MET A 90 0.95 1.69 -25.69
CA MET A 90 1.61 2.42 -24.63
C MET A 90 2.28 1.45 -23.66
N THR A 91 3.51 1.76 -23.25
CA THR A 91 4.32 0.95 -22.35
C THR A 91 4.84 1.82 -21.22
N ALA A 92 4.59 1.40 -19.97
CA ALA A 92 5.19 1.97 -18.78
C ALA A 92 6.01 0.92 -18.04
N ASN A 93 6.94 1.39 -17.20
CA ASN A 93 7.60 0.51 -16.23
C ASN A 93 6.55 -0.17 -15.34
N LYS A 94 6.68 -1.49 -15.18
CA LYS A 94 5.80 -2.28 -14.32
C LYS A 94 6.12 -1.95 -12.85
N PRO A 95 5.12 -1.63 -12.00
CA PRO A 95 5.33 -1.53 -10.56
C PRO A 95 5.84 -2.86 -10.00
N THR A 96 6.93 -2.81 -9.25
CA THR A 96 7.53 -4.00 -8.62
C THR A 96 7.45 -3.96 -7.09
N GLU A 97 7.22 -2.77 -6.54
CA GLU A 97 7.18 -2.50 -5.11
C GLU A 97 5.87 -2.99 -4.48
N TYR A 98 5.94 -3.45 -3.23
CA TYR A 98 4.76 -3.98 -2.54
C TYR A 98 3.67 -2.91 -2.41
N GLY A 99 2.48 -3.22 -2.93
CA GLY A 99 1.32 -2.32 -2.93
C GLY A 99 1.36 -1.19 -3.97
N ALA A 100 2.42 -1.09 -4.78
CA ALA A 100 2.49 -0.13 -5.86
C ALA A 100 1.61 -0.57 -7.05
N TYR A 101 0.90 0.39 -7.64
CA TYR A 101 0.14 0.22 -8.86
C TYR A 101 0.34 1.42 -9.78
N GLY A 102 0.09 1.22 -11.07
CA GLY A 102 0.10 2.26 -12.09
C GLY A 102 -1.26 2.36 -12.76
N ALA A 103 -1.59 3.54 -13.26
CA ALA A 103 -2.79 3.73 -14.06
C ALA A 103 -2.54 4.72 -15.20
N TRP A 104 -3.12 4.44 -16.36
CA TRP A 104 -3.16 5.36 -17.48
C TRP A 104 -4.36 6.29 -17.37
N THR A 105 -4.13 7.58 -17.60
CA THR A 105 -5.18 8.61 -17.62
C THR A 105 -5.03 9.50 -18.85
N ILE A 106 -6.16 10.04 -19.32
CA ILE A 106 -6.19 10.99 -20.43
C ILE A 106 -6.03 12.39 -19.86
N VAL A 107 -4.88 13.03 -20.11
CA VAL A 107 -4.55 14.37 -19.62
C VAL A 107 -4.80 15.49 -20.62
N GLY A 108 -5.11 15.16 -21.88
CA GLY A 108 -5.35 16.12 -22.95
C GLY A 108 -6.06 15.52 -24.16
N GLY A 109 -6.59 16.37 -25.01
CA GLY A 109 -7.47 15.98 -26.12
C GLY A 109 -8.92 15.72 -25.69
N LYS A 110 -9.78 15.39 -26.65
CA LYS A 110 -11.20 15.10 -26.38
C LYS A 110 -11.35 13.66 -25.91
N GLN A 111 -11.72 13.46 -24.65
CA GLN A 111 -11.82 12.12 -24.04
C GLN A 111 -12.71 11.15 -24.81
N THR A 112 -13.79 11.63 -25.43
CA THR A 112 -14.69 10.80 -26.25
C THR A 112 -14.05 10.24 -27.52
N TRP A 113 -12.85 10.71 -27.89
CA TRP A 113 -12.09 10.23 -29.04
C TRP A 113 -10.97 9.27 -28.65
N ILE A 114 -10.70 9.08 -27.36
CA ILE A 114 -9.57 8.29 -26.88
C ILE A 114 -10.12 7.14 -26.05
N THR A 115 -9.80 5.91 -26.44
CA THR A 115 -10.15 4.72 -25.67
C THR A 115 -8.88 4.01 -25.25
N ILE A 116 -8.67 3.89 -23.95
CA ILE A 116 -7.62 3.07 -23.36
C ILE A 116 -8.25 1.70 -23.06
N THR A 117 -7.67 0.63 -23.62
CA THR A 117 -8.26 -0.72 -23.53
C THR A 117 -8.34 -1.20 -22.09
N ASP A 118 -7.25 -1.02 -21.35
CA ASP A 118 -7.18 -1.28 -19.91
C ASP A 118 -6.26 -0.23 -19.29
N THR A 119 -6.77 0.53 -18.34
CA THR A 119 -6.01 1.60 -17.68
C THR A 119 -5.06 1.08 -16.62
N THR A 120 -5.19 -0.17 -16.17
CA THR A 120 -4.42 -0.74 -15.06
C THR A 120 -3.20 -1.55 -15.52
N LEU A 121 -3.16 -1.95 -16.80
CA LEU A 121 -2.01 -2.66 -17.36
C LEU A 121 -0.89 -1.69 -17.71
N ASN A 122 0.34 -2.02 -17.30
CA ASN A 122 1.52 -1.23 -17.65
C ASN A 122 1.80 -1.23 -19.16
N THR A 123 1.34 -2.25 -19.90
CA THR A 123 1.28 -2.26 -21.36
C THR A 123 -0.16 -2.32 -21.82
N THR A 124 -0.62 -1.32 -22.54
CA THR A 124 -2.02 -1.20 -22.97
C THR A 124 -2.11 -0.69 -24.40
N LYS A 125 -3.25 -0.95 -25.05
CA LYS A 125 -3.56 -0.38 -26.36
C LYS A 125 -4.44 0.84 -26.19
N VAL A 126 -4.10 1.90 -26.90
CA VAL A 126 -4.91 3.12 -26.98
C VAL A 126 -5.37 3.30 -28.40
N LYS A 127 -6.67 3.50 -28.58
CA LYS A 127 -7.28 3.86 -29.85
C LYS A 127 -7.66 5.33 -29.82
N VAL A 128 -7.18 6.09 -30.78
CA VAL A 128 -7.64 7.45 -31.07
C VAL A 128 -8.62 7.36 -32.24
N LEU A 129 -9.74 8.08 -32.21
CA LEU A 129 -10.69 8.08 -33.32
C LEU A 129 -10.11 8.90 -34.49
N ALA A 130 -10.14 8.36 -35.71
CA ALA A 130 -9.60 9.03 -36.88
C ALA A 130 -10.49 10.21 -37.34
N GLY A 131 -9.85 11.26 -37.87
CA GLY A 131 -10.51 12.23 -38.76
C GLY A 131 -10.77 13.65 -38.24
N HIS A 132 -10.29 14.05 -37.07
CA HIS A 132 -10.59 15.39 -36.54
C HIS A 132 -9.38 15.96 -35.79
N THR A 133 -8.68 16.88 -36.46
CA THR A 133 -7.66 17.78 -35.88
C THR A 133 -8.31 18.92 -35.12
#